data_AF-A0A939EH87-F1
#
_entry.id   AF-A0A939EH87-F1
#
_cell.length_a   1.000
_cell.length_b   1.000
_cell.length_c   1.000
_cell.angle_alpha   90.00
_cell.angle_beta   90.00
_cell.angle_gamma   90.00
#
_symmetry.space_group_name_H-M   'P 1'
#
loop_
_entity.id
_entity.type
_entity.pdbx_description
1 polymer ?
#
loop_
_entity_poly.entity_id
_entity_poly.type
_entity_poly.pdbx_seq_one_letter_code
_entity_poly.pdbx_strand_id
1 'polypeptide(L)'
;MENSWTQDELAEAIEEKTKDVWEKNRNPLLLSELGMELSKQKGDYRSAIAPLKLRQFIATQLSSRVVIITHPTQQQKIALIPSGEQFSFDDTTQRSTNKTNESERIKASIWAAFVKPIPANSTRYLDIAGQELRFQDVPSNSPPPSQTSKQIPSGLVIDGRSSKYDAQEVADTIKTWASKNNLPEEKLYIRELKTRPPKNKFFEVFQGLSESDLRRIQIPFDIIMKLAQK
;
A
#
# COMPACT_ATOMS: atom_id res chain seq x y z
N MET A 1 -2.21 50.57 -0.27
CA MET A 1 -2.78 49.27 0.11
C MET A 1 -2.45 48.31 -1.03
N GLU A 2 -1.28 47.67 -0.98
CA GLU A 2 -0.85 46.70 -2.00
C GLU A 2 -0.33 45.45 -1.29
N ASN A 3 -1.25 44.76 -0.59
CA ASN A 3 -0.98 43.43 -0.02
C ASN A 3 -1.66 42.39 -0.89
N SER A 4 -1.29 42.34 -2.17
CA SER A 4 -1.76 41.33 -3.11
C SER A 4 -0.56 40.65 -3.73
N TRP A 5 -0.63 39.32 -3.81
CA TRP A 5 0.35 38.51 -4.50
C TRP A 5 0.36 38.84 -6.00
N THR A 6 1.54 38.89 -6.60
CA THR A 6 1.68 38.69 -8.06
C THR A 6 1.92 37.22 -8.36
N GLN A 7 1.69 36.79 -9.61
CA GLN A 7 1.89 35.38 -9.98
C GLN A 7 3.35 34.95 -9.84
N ASP A 8 4.30 35.82 -10.19
CA ASP A 8 5.72 35.53 -10.13
C ASP A 8 6.23 35.47 -8.68
N GLU A 9 5.85 36.45 -7.85
CA GLU A 9 6.19 36.43 -6.41
C GLU A 9 5.60 35.20 -5.70
N LEU A 10 4.38 34.81 -6.07
CA LEU A 10 3.74 33.62 -5.51
C LEU A 10 4.47 32.35 -5.94
N ALA A 11 4.89 32.27 -7.21
CA ALA A 11 5.63 31.14 -7.73
C ALA A 11 6.99 30.99 -7.04
N GLU A 12 7.73 32.09 -6.88
CA GLU A 12 9.01 32.11 -6.15
C GLU A 12 8.84 31.71 -4.69
N ALA A 13 7.83 32.25 -3.99
CA ALA A 13 7.57 31.90 -2.60
C ALA A 13 7.22 30.42 -2.42
N ILE A 14 6.43 29.83 -3.33
CA ILE A 14 6.09 28.40 -3.31
C ILE A 14 7.34 27.55 -3.54
N GLU A 15 8.18 27.90 -4.50
CA GLU A 15 9.41 27.18 -4.81
C GLU A 15 10.39 27.23 -3.65
N GLU A 16 10.70 28.42 -3.14
CA GLU A 16 11.62 28.63 -2.02
C GLU A 16 11.16 27.84 -0.81
N LYS A 17 9.88 27.94 -0.44
CA LYS A 17 9.34 27.24 0.72
C LYS A 17 9.35 25.72 0.56
N THR A 18 9.06 25.22 -0.64
CA THR A 18 9.11 23.79 -0.94
C THR A 18 10.54 23.26 -0.79
N LYS A 19 11.54 23.99 -1.30
CA LYS A 19 12.96 23.65 -1.12
C LYS A 19 13.36 23.70 0.35
N ASP A 20 12.99 24.75 1.06
CA ASP A 20 13.33 24.94 2.48
C ASP A 20 12.86 23.78 3.37
N VAL A 21 11.61 23.35 3.19
CA VAL A 21 11.01 22.26 3.98
C VAL A 21 11.63 20.91 3.59
N TRP A 22 11.93 20.74 2.30
CA TRP A 22 12.59 19.55 1.78
C TRP A 22 14.05 19.44 2.24
N GLU A 23 14.82 20.52 2.24
CA GLU A 23 16.22 20.52 2.69
C GLU A 23 16.35 20.27 4.19
N LYS A 24 15.45 20.85 5.00
CA LYS A 24 15.50 20.71 6.46
C LYS A 24 15.19 19.28 6.92
N ASN A 25 14.15 18.67 6.35
CA ASN A 25 13.58 17.44 6.90
C ASN A 25 13.43 16.30 5.88
N ARG A 26 13.72 16.52 4.58
CA ARG A 26 13.37 15.63 3.47
C ARG A 26 11.89 15.22 3.46
N ASN A 27 11.05 16.13 3.97
CA ASN A 27 9.61 15.97 4.06
C ASN A 27 8.93 16.85 3.01
N PRO A 28 7.83 16.39 2.41
CA PRO A 28 7.11 17.15 1.40
C PRO A 28 6.29 18.25 2.09
N LEU A 29 6.13 19.38 1.41
CA LEU A 29 5.33 20.49 1.92
C LEU A 29 3.85 20.22 1.67
N LEU A 30 3.02 20.16 2.71
CA LEU A 30 1.57 19.97 2.53
C LEU A 30 0.93 21.22 1.90
N LEU A 31 0.07 21.00 0.90
CA LEU A 31 -0.63 22.09 0.20
C LEU A 31 -1.54 22.89 1.15
N SER A 32 -2.10 22.23 2.18
CA SER A 32 -2.90 22.87 3.22
C SER A 32 -2.07 23.83 4.08
N GLU A 33 -0.83 23.46 4.40
CA GLU A 33 0.09 24.29 5.19
C GLU A 33 0.58 25.47 4.36
N LEU A 34 0.97 25.21 3.12
CA LEU A 34 1.36 26.25 2.17
C LEU A 34 0.26 27.30 2.01
N GLY A 35 -1.00 26.88 1.82
CA GLY A 35 -2.12 27.81 1.70
C GLY A 35 -2.30 28.72 2.92
N MET A 36 -2.10 28.19 4.14
CA MET A 36 -2.18 28.98 5.37
C MET A 36 -1.00 29.95 5.51
N GLU A 37 0.23 29.51 5.20
CA GLU A 37 1.42 30.34 5.29
C GLU A 37 1.41 31.49 4.29
N LEU A 38 1.03 31.24 3.04
CA LEU A 38 0.88 32.28 2.03
C LEU A 38 -0.12 33.36 2.44
N SER A 39 -1.25 32.96 3.03
CA SER A 39 -2.24 33.89 3.59
C SER A 39 -1.71 34.70 4.77
N LYS A 40 -0.85 34.12 5.62
CA LYS A 40 -0.22 34.83 6.75
C LYS A 40 0.86 35.83 6.29
N GLN A 41 1.59 35.52 5.23
CA GLN A 41 2.74 36.32 4.81
C GLN A 41 2.35 37.61 4.08
N LYS A 42 1.43 37.52 3.10
CA LYS A 42 1.11 38.67 2.22
C LYS A 42 -0.39 38.84 1.95
N GLY A 43 -1.26 38.07 2.61
CA GLY A 43 -2.72 38.13 2.43
C GLY A 43 -3.26 37.13 1.39
N ASP A 44 -4.49 37.35 0.93
CA ASP A 44 -5.18 36.39 0.06
C ASP A 44 -4.48 36.28 -1.32
N TYR A 45 -4.03 35.08 -1.65
CA TYR A 45 -3.36 34.76 -2.92
C TYR A 45 -4.36 34.39 -4.02
N ARG A 46 -5.65 34.16 -3.69
CA ARG A 46 -6.65 33.69 -4.67
C ARG A 46 -6.89 34.69 -5.80
N SER A 47 -6.78 35.98 -5.52
CA SER A 47 -6.92 37.03 -6.53
C SER A 47 -5.79 37.00 -7.57
N ALA A 48 -4.58 36.57 -7.17
CA ALA A 48 -3.41 36.49 -8.05
C ALA A 48 -3.49 35.32 -9.04
N ILE A 49 -4.12 34.22 -8.63
CA ILE A 49 -4.19 32.98 -9.41
C ILE A 49 -5.55 32.76 -10.07
N ALA A 50 -6.56 33.59 -9.80
CA ALA A 50 -7.88 33.45 -10.40
C ALA A 50 -7.79 33.49 -11.95
N PRO A 51 -8.53 32.61 -12.66
CA PRO A 51 -9.57 31.69 -12.18
C PRO A 51 -9.06 30.32 -11.69
N LEU A 52 -7.75 30.11 -11.63
CA LEU A 52 -7.14 28.83 -11.27
C LEU A 52 -7.14 28.61 -9.75
N LYS A 53 -7.27 27.34 -9.34
CA LYS A 53 -7.03 26.92 -7.95
C LYS A 53 -5.54 26.75 -7.70
N LEU A 54 -5.09 26.89 -6.44
CA LEU A 54 -3.66 26.78 -6.07
C LEU A 54 -2.99 25.52 -6.63
N ARG A 55 -3.65 24.36 -6.51
CA ARG A 55 -3.18 23.09 -7.10
C ARG A 55 -3.01 23.18 -8.62
N GLN A 56 -3.99 23.77 -9.32
CA GLN A 56 -3.95 23.91 -10.78
C GLN A 56 -2.85 24.88 -11.19
N PHE A 57 -2.71 26.00 -10.50
CA PHE A 57 -1.63 26.97 -10.73
C PHE A 57 -0.25 26.31 -10.60
N ILE A 58 -0.04 25.51 -9.54
CA ILE A 58 1.22 24.78 -9.36
C ILE A 58 1.43 23.75 -10.49
N ALA A 59 0.38 23.02 -10.87
CA ALA A 59 0.45 22.02 -11.93
C ALA A 59 0.73 22.61 -13.32
N THR A 60 0.31 23.85 -13.58
CA THR A 60 0.46 24.48 -14.91
C THR A 60 1.69 25.38 -15.00
N GLN A 61 1.99 26.17 -13.97
CA GLN A 61 3.07 27.17 -14.00
C GLN A 61 4.36 26.70 -13.33
N LEU A 62 4.26 25.79 -12.35
CA LEU A 62 5.40 25.36 -11.53
C LEU A 62 5.80 23.91 -11.76
N SER A 63 5.22 23.22 -12.75
CA SER A 63 5.49 21.79 -13.01
C SER A 63 6.95 21.46 -13.32
N SER A 64 7.72 22.42 -13.83
CA SER A 64 9.15 22.28 -14.08
C SER A 64 10.00 22.40 -12.81
N ARG A 65 9.47 23.05 -11.76
CA ARG A 65 10.21 23.39 -10.53
C ARG A 65 9.73 22.62 -9.31
N VAL A 66 8.46 22.23 -9.28
CA VAL A 66 7.78 21.58 -8.16
C VAL A 66 6.89 20.45 -8.68
N VAL A 67 6.95 19.29 -8.02
CA VAL A 67 6.11 18.14 -8.31
C VAL A 67 5.00 18.02 -7.27
N ILE A 68 3.77 17.83 -7.74
CA ILE A 68 2.61 17.60 -6.89
C ILE A 68 2.46 16.10 -6.65
N ILE A 69 2.40 15.72 -5.38
CA ILE A 69 2.18 14.34 -4.96
C ILE A 69 0.87 14.29 -4.18
N THR A 70 0.06 13.27 -4.47
CA THR A 70 -1.19 13.02 -3.75
C THR A 70 -1.04 11.73 -2.96
N HIS A 71 -1.51 11.71 -1.72
CA HIS A 71 -1.49 10.51 -0.91
C HIS A 71 -2.33 9.40 -1.57
N PRO A 72 -1.84 8.14 -1.64
CA PRO A 72 -2.51 7.06 -2.37
C PRO A 72 -3.91 6.74 -1.83
N THR A 73 -4.09 6.80 -0.50
CA THR A 73 -5.37 6.51 0.18
C THR A 73 -6.16 7.75 0.59
N GLN A 74 -5.51 8.92 0.70
CA GLN A 74 -6.12 10.16 1.21
C GLN A 74 -6.03 11.25 0.14
N GLN A 75 -6.94 11.27 -0.82
CA GLN A 75 -6.89 12.23 -1.95
C GLN A 75 -6.89 13.71 -1.54
N GLN A 76 -7.31 14.01 -0.31
CA GLN A 76 -7.29 15.36 0.28
C GLN A 76 -5.90 15.77 0.80
N LYS A 77 -5.00 14.80 1.06
CA LYS A 77 -3.63 15.02 1.51
C LYS A 77 -2.72 15.15 0.28
N ILE A 78 -2.51 16.40 -0.11
CA ILE A 78 -1.70 16.79 -1.27
C ILE A 78 -0.44 17.47 -0.75
N ALA A 79 0.71 17.10 -1.29
CA ALA A 79 1.98 17.74 -0.96
C ALA A 79 2.81 18.08 -2.20
N LEU A 80 3.85 18.86 -1.95
CA LEU A 80 4.76 19.43 -2.93
C LEU A 80 6.20 19.02 -2.60
N ILE A 81 6.96 18.70 -3.63
CA ILE A 81 8.40 18.46 -3.53
C ILE A 81 9.14 19.18 -4.66
N PRO A 82 10.45 19.45 -4.52
CA PRO A 82 11.25 20.00 -5.61
C PRO A 82 11.26 19.07 -6.82
N SER A 83 11.33 19.65 -8.02
CA SER A 83 11.51 18.90 -9.26
C SER A 83 12.83 18.12 -9.25
N GLY A 84 12.80 16.87 -9.73
CA GLY A 84 13.95 15.95 -9.72
C GLY A 84 14.08 15.09 -8.47
N GLU A 85 13.34 15.42 -7.41
CA GLU A 85 13.26 14.60 -6.20
C GLU A 85 12.10 13.59 -6.30
N GLN A 86 12.21 12.48 -5.60
CA GLN A 86 11.14 11.48 -5.51
C GLN A 86 10.70 11.35 -4.07
N PHE A 87 9.40 11.51 -3.84
CA PHE A 87 8.78 11.27 -2.55
C PHE A 87 7.56 10.40 -2.74
N SER A 88 7.49 9.34 -1.96
CA SER A 88 6.28 8.55 -1.76
C SER A 88 5.76 8.92 -0.37
N PHE A 89 4.45 9.12 -0.25
CA PHE A 89 3.83 9.07 1.07
C PHE A 89 3.88 7.61 1.55
N ASP A 90 5.07 7.20 2.00
CA ASP A 90 5.20 6.00 2.79
C ASP A 90 4.41 6.26 4.08
N ASP A 91 3.55 5.32 4.46
CA ASP A 91 2.64 5.44 5.61
C ASP A 91 3.40 5.41 6.96
N THR A 92 4.69 5.73 6.97
CA THR A 92 5.56 5.65 8.16
C THR A 92 6.66 6.69 8.14
N THR A 93 6.42 7.83 8.80
CA THR A 93 7.51 8.43 9.58
C THR A 93 7.88 7.45 10.69
N GLN A 94 8.87 6.58 10.46
CA GLN A 94 10.00 6.32 11.36
C GLN A 94 11.11 5.57 10.62
N ARG A 95 12.30 6.20 10.62
CA ARG A 95 13.67 5.70 10.41
C ARG A 95 13.86 4.24 9.93
N SER A 96 14.51 4.14 8.77
CA SER A 96 15.64 3.25 8.48
C SER A 96 15.47 1.77 8.84
N THR A 97 15.09 0.94 7.88
CA THR A 97 15.96 -0.04 7.20
C THR A 97 15.13 -1.05 6.42
N ASN A 98 15.63 -1.39 5.23
CA ASN A 98 15.27 -2.50 4.37
C ASN A 98 13.95 -2.44 3.59
N LYS A 99 14.15 -2.38 2.26
CA LYS A 99 13.23 -2.82 1.21
C LYS A 99 12.45 -4.06 1.68
N THR A 100 11.14 -3.92 1.81
CA THR A 100 10.25 -5.07 1.64
C THR A 100 9.01 -4.62 0.88
N ASN A 101 8.93 -5.17 -0.33
CA ASN A 101 7.89 -5.16 -1.35
C ASN A 101 6.49 -4.63 -0.99
N GLU A 102 5.95 -3.87 -1.93
CA GLU A 102 4.50 -3.68 -2.10
C GLU A 102 3.74 -5.03 -1.95
N SER A 103 2.68 -4.98 -1.15
CA SER A 103 1.55 -5.91 -0.98
C SER A 103 1.74 -7.28 -0.29
N GLU A 104 2.62 -7.40 0.72
CA GLU A 104 2.61 -8.54 1.66
C GLU A 104 1.44 -8.47 2.66
N ARG A 105 0.20 -8.56 2.16
CA ARG A 105 -0.99 -8.61 3.01
C ARG A 105 -1.12 -10.00 3.63
N ILE A 106 -1.11 -10.11 4.96
CA ILE A 106 -1.32 -11.39 5.66
C ILE A 106 -2.68 -11.99 5.26
N LYS A 107 -2.72 -13.31 5.03
CA LYS A 107 -3.95 -14.03 4.68
C LYS A 107 -5.05 -13.80 5.72
N ALA A 108 -6.27 -13.57 5.24
CA ALA A 108 -7.42 -13.28 6.10
C ALA A 108 -7.73 -14.39 7.12
N SER A 109 -7.47 -15.67 6.79
CA SER A 109 -7.67 -16.79 7.71
C SER A 109 -6.71 -16.72 8.91
N ILE A 110 -5.44 -16.38 8.66
CA ILE A 110 -4.43 -16.19 9.71
C ILE A 110 -4.77 -14.94 10.52
N TRP A 111 -5.07 -13.82 9.86
CA TRP A 111 -5.45 -12.57 10.54
C TRP A 111 -6.61 -12.78 11.50
N ALA A 112 -7.66 -13.46 11.05
CA ALA A 112 -8.83 -13.75 11.89
C ALA A 112 -8.48 -14.59 13.13
N ALA A 113 -7.46 -15.46 13.06
CA ALA A 113 -7.03 -16.26 14.19
C ALA A 113 -6.43 -15.42 15.34
N PHE A 114 -5.87 -14.25 15.03
CA PHE A 114 -5.26 -13.34 16.02
C PHE A 114 -6.17 -12.18 16.40
N VAL A 115 -7.28 -11.97 15.67
CA VAL A 115 -8.16 -10.82 15.90
C VAL A 115 -9.51 -11.19 16.51
N LYS A 116 -10.02 -12.40 16.21
CA LYS A 116 -11.30 -12.83 16.78
C LYS A 116 -11.13 -13.13 18.27
N PRO A 117 -12.05 -12.68 19.15
CA PRO A 117 -12.03 -13.09 20.55
C PRO A 117 -12.02 -14.62 20.68
N ILE A 118 -11.27 -15.15 21.65
CA ILE A 118 -11.33 -16.57 21.99
C ILE A 118 -12.46 -16.76 23.01
N PRO A 119 -13.38 -17.74 22.82
CA PRO A 119 -14.40 -18.04 23.81
C PRO A 119 -13.81 -18.41 25.18
N ALA A 120 -14.55 -18.12 26.25
CA ALA A 120 -14.15 -18.52 27.60
C ALA A 120 -13.94 -20.05 27.66
N ASN A 121 -12.89 -20.49 28.35
CA ASN A 121 -12.48 -21.90 28.47
C ASN A 121 -12.06 -22.58 27.15
N SER A 122 -11.78 -21.83 26.10
CA SER A 122 -11.24 -22.36 24.85
C SER A 122 -9.78 -21.99 24.62
N THR A 123 -9.08 -22.87 23.89
CA THR A 123 -7.73 -22.65 23.37
C THR A 123 -7.79 -22.67 21.85
N ARG A 124 -7.16 -21.67 21.22
CA ARG A 124 -7.10 -21.56 19.76
C ARG A 124 -5.90 -22.28 19.20
N TYR A 125 -6.11 -23.03 18.13
CA TYR A 125 -5.07 -23.66 17.33
C TYR A 125 -5.17 -23.23 15.88
N LEU A 126 -4.04 -23.05 15.21
CA LEU A 126 -3.92 -22.80 13.77
C LEU A 126 -3.22 -23.99 13.10
N ASP A 127 -3.84 -24.57 12.08
CA ASP A 127 -3.18 -25.60 11.27
C ASP A 127 -2.21 -24.95 10.29
N ILE A 128 -0.91 -25.15 10.50
CA ILE A 128 0.16 -24.56 9.69
C ILE A 128 0.55 -25.40 8.47
N ALA A 129 0.14 -26.68 8.43
CA ALA A 129 0.41 -27.55 7.29
C ALA A 129 -0.69 -27.45 6.23
N GLY A 130 -1.95 -27.31 6.66
CA GLY A 130 -3.12 -27.19 5.80
C GLY A 130 -3.02 -26.06 4.78
N GLN A 131 -3.61 -26.26 3.61
CA GLN A 131 -3.59 -25.29 2.51
C GLN A 131 -4.38 -24.01 2.84
N GLU A 132 -5.44 -24.14 3.64
CA GLU A 132 -6.36 -23.04 3.98
C GLU A 132 -5.98 -22.30 5.27
N LEU A 133 -5.06 -22.84 6.07
CA LEU A 133 -4.59 -22.26 7.34
C LEU A 133 -5.76 -21.86 8.25
N ARG A 134 -6.68 -22.80 8.49
CA ARG A 134 -7.86 -22.59 9.35
C ARG A 134 -7.44 -22.62 10.82
N PHE A 135 -8.08 -21.77 11.63
CA PHE A 135 -7.99 -21.86 13.08
C PHE A 135 -9.21 -22.56 13.66
N GLN A 136 -9.04 -23.21 14.81
CA GLN A 136 -10.09 -23.89 15.55
C GLN A 136 -9.95 -23.57 17.05
N ASP A 137 -11.09 -23.32 17.69
CA ASP A 137 -11.18 -23.13 19.14
C ASP A 137 -11.66 -24.45 19.75
N VAL A 138 -10.81 -25.08 20.56
CA VAL A 138 -11.12 -26.33 21.27
C VAL A 138 -11.19 -26.06 22.78
N PRO A 139 -11.91 -26.86 23.59
CA PRO A 139 -11.87 -26.71 25.04
C PRO A 139 -10.43 -26.75 25.57
N SER A 140 -10.11 -25.98 26.61
CA SER A 140 -8.72 -25.78 27.09
C SER A 140 -8.02 -27.06 27.56
N ASN A 141 -8.81 -28.10 27.88
CA ASN A 141 -8.31 -29.41 28.32
C ASN A 141 -8.27 -30.44 27.18
N SER A 142 -8.59 -30.04 25.95
CA SER A 142 -8.58 -30.93 24.78
C SER A 142 -7.21 -30.94 24.11
N PRO A 143 -6.79 -32.09 23.55
CA PRO A 143 -5.55 -32.16 22.77
C PRO A 143 -5.66 -31.31 21.49
N PRO A 144 -4.51 -30.98 20.86
CA PRO A 144 -4.50 -30.30 19.57
C PRO A 144 -5.31 -31.08 18.51
N PRO A 145 -6.10 -30.40 17.65
CA PRO A 145 -6.96 -31.06 16.68
C PRO A 145 -6.18 -31.79 15.57
N SER A 146 -4.92 -31.43 15.34
CA SER A 146 -4.00 -32.17 14.45
C SER A 146 -2.56 -32.06 14.95
N GLN A 147 -1.68 -32.96 14.49
CA GLN A 147 -0.23 -32.88 14.78
C GLN A 147 0.42 -31.61 14.21
N THR A 148 -0.20 -31.04 13.18
CA THR A 148 0.24 -29.81 12.49
C THR A 148 -0.40 -28.55 13.07
N SER A 149 -1.27 -28.70 14.07
CA SER A 149 -1.90 -27.58 14.74
C SER A 149 -0.96 -26.96 15.77
N LYS A 150 -0.80 -25.63 15.71
CA LYS A 150 0.00 -24.86 16.67
C LYS A 150 -0.91 -23.96 17.48
N GLN A 151 -0.68 -23.94 18.79
CA GLN A 151 -1.46 -23.13 19.71
C GLN A 151 -1.18 -21.63 19.49
N ILE A 152 -2.23 -20.83 19.50
CA ILE A 152 -2.16 -19.37 19.60
C ILE A 152 -2.50 -19.02 21.05
N PRO A 153 -1.52 -18.56 21.86
CA PRO A 153 -1.78 -18.11 23.22
C PRO A 153 -2.80 -16.97 23.22
N SER A 154 -3.71 -16.95 24.19
CA SER A 154 -4.75 -15.92 24.30
C SER A 154 -4.17 -14.51 24.45
N GLY A 155 -3.01 -14.37 25.08
CA GLY A 155 -2.29 -13.10 25.19
C GLY A 155 -1.76 -12.53 23.87
N LEU A 156 -1.73 -13.32 22.78
CA LEU A 156 -1.38 -12.85 21.44
C LEU A 156 -2.62 -12.48 20.60
N VAL A 157 -3.82 -12.69 21.12
CA VAL A 157 -5.07 -12.33 20.42
C VAL A 157 -5.48 -10.92 20.80
N ILE A 158 -5.51 -10.03 19.81
CA ILE A 158 -5.87 -8.62 19.96
C ILE A 158 -7.30 -8.45 19.46
N ASP A 159 -8.23 -8.07 20.32
CA ASP A 159 -9.63 -7.93 19.94
C ASP A 159 -9.81 -6.83 18.87
N GLY A 160 -10.22 -7.23 17.67
CA GLY A 160 -10.50 -6.34 16.54
C GLY A 160 -11.63 -5.35 16.75
N ARG A 161 -12.41 -5.50 17.82
CA ARG A 161 -13.49 -4.58 18.19
C ARG A 161 -13.08 -3.58 19.28
N SER A 162 -11.87 -3.71 19.82
CA SER A 162 -11.36 -2.84 20.86
C SER A 162 -10.96 -1.46 20.31
N SER A 163 -11.12 -0.43 21.13
CA SER A 163 -10.59 0.91 20.83
C SER A 163 -9.06 0.98 20.83
N LYS A 164 -8.39 -0.06 21.35
CA LYS A 164 -6.94 -0.22 21.35
C LYS A 164 -6.43 -1.10 20.20
N TYR A 165 -7.27 -1.40 19.22
CA TYR A 165 -6.87 -2.23 18.09
C TYR A 165 -5.80 -1.52 17.24
N ASP A 166 -4.65 -2.16 17.10
CA ASP A 166 -3.59 -1.75 16.19
C ASP A 166 -3.29 -2.89 15.19
N ALA A 167 -3.52 -2.62 13.91
CA ALA A 167 -3.26 -3.59 12.85
C ALA A 167 -1.76 -3.91 12.69
N GLN A 168 -0.89 -2.94 12.96
CA GLN A 168 0.56 -3.15 12.88
C GLN A 168 1.02 -4.10 13.99
N GLU A 169 0.53 -3.89 15.21
CA GLU A 169 0.81 -4.78 16.35
C GLU A 169 0.35 -6.22 16.08
N VAL A 170 -0.84 -6.39 15.48
CA VAL A 170 -1.34 -7.71 15.05
C VAL A 170 -0.41 -8.34 14.01
N ALA A 171 0.03 -7.57 13.01
CA ALA A 171 0.92 -8.08 11.97
C ALA A 171 2.26 -8.54 12.55
N ASP A 172 2.87 -7.74 13.42
CA ASP A 172 4.16 -8.05 14.05
C ASP A 172 4.05 -9.25 15.00
N THR A 173 2.93 -9.36 15.72
CA THR A 173 2.60 -10.53 16.54
C THR A 173 2.49 -11.80 15.70
N ILE A 174 1.79 -11.73 14.56
CA ILE A 174 1.64 -12.84 13.62
C ILE A 174 3.01 -13.27 13.07
N LYS A 175 3.85 -12.33 12.63
CA LYS A 175 5.19 -12.62 12.10
C LYS A 175 6.08 -13.30 13.14
N THR A 176 6.07 -12.79 14.37
CA THR A 176 6.83 -13.35 15.49
C THR A 176 6.37 -14.76 15.82
N TRP A 177 5.04 -14.97 15.91
CA TRP A 177 4.46 -16.28 16.17
C TRP A 177 4.75 -17.28 15.03
N ALA A 178 4.62 -16.84 13.77
CA ALA A 178 4.87 -17.67 12.59
C ALA A 178 6.32 -18.17 12.55
N SER A 179 7.27 -17.27 12.80
CA SER A 179 8.70 -17.59 12.86
C SER A 179 9.01 -18.61 13.96
N LYS A 180 8.46 -18.41 15.16
CA LYS A 180 8.62 -19.34 16.30
C LYS A 180 8.03 -20.73 16.04
N ASN A 181 6.99 -20.81 15.21
CA ASN A 181 6.27 -22.05 14.93
C ASN A 181 6.64 -22.70 13.59
N ASN A 182 7.70 -22.22 12.92
CA ASN A 182 8.16 -22.71 11.61
C ASN A 182 7.08 -22.64 10.52
N LEU A 183 6.20 -21.63 10.55
CA LEU A 183 5.29 -21.35 9.43
C LEU A 183 6.07 -20.59 8.35
N PRO A 184 6.24 -21.13 7.13
CA PRO A 184 6.97 -20.44 6.07
C PRO A 184 6.31 -19.11 5.73
N GLU A 185 7.11 -18.08 5.53
CA GLU A 185 6.66 -16.73 5.19
C GLU A 185 5.79 -16.70 3.91
N GLU A 186 6.09 -17.59 2.95
CA GLU A 186 5.29 -17.76 1.73
C GLU A 186 3.84 -18.17 1.98
N LYS A 187 3.58 -18.87 3.09
CA LYS A 187 2.23 -19.26 3.49
C LYS A 187 1.51 -18.13 4.22
N LEU A 188 2.23 -17.16 4.78
CA LEU A 188 1.71 -16.07 5.60
C LEU A 188 0.97 -15.03 4.77
N TYR A 189 1.54 -14.66 3.64
CA TYR A 189 1.05 -13.55 2.82
C TYR A 189 0.16 -14.01 1.67
N ILE A 190 -0.75 -13.13 1.28
CA ILE A 190 -1.44 -13.17 0.00
C ILE A 190 -0.39 -12.76 -1.02
N ARG A 191 0.18 -13.72 -1.74
CA ARG A 191 0.83 -13.37 -3.01
C ARG A 191 -0.28 -12.88 -3.92
N GLU A 192 -0.40 -11.57 -4.11
CA GLU A 192 -0.96 -11.05 -5.34
C GLU A 192 -0.08 -11.63 -6.45
N LEU A 193 -0.53 -12.75 -7.03
CA LEU A 193 -0.03 -13.17 -8.32
C LEU A 193 -0.28 -11.96 -9.20
N LYS A 194 0.78 -11.17 -9.46
CA LYS A 194 0.83 -10.17 -10.54
C LYS A 194 0.00 -10.77 -11.64
N THR A 195 -1.13 -10.12 -11.92
CA THR A 195 -2.16 -10.55 -12.85
C THR A 195 -1.52 -11.43 -13.90
N ARG A 196 -1.75 -12.75 -13.80
CA ARG A 196 -1.43 -13.60 -14.94
C ARG A 196 -2.13 -12.91 -16.11
N PRO A 197 -1.42 -12.57 -17.20
CA PRO A 197 -2.07 -11.99 -18.37
C PRO A 197 -3.30 -12.87 -18.65
N PRO A 198 -4.45 -12.26 -19.00
CA PRO A 198 -5.71 -12.99 -19.11
C PRO A 198 -5.43 -14.29 -19.85
N LYS A 199 -5.72 -15.42 -19.20
CA LYS A 199 -5.53 -16.74 -19.79
C LYS A 199 -6.41 -16.81 -21.02
N ASN A 200 -5.86 -16.41 -22.16
CA ASN A 200 -6.47 -16.64 -23.45
C ASN A 200 -6.45 -18.16 -23.63
N LYS A 201 -7.58 -18.79 -23.30
CA LYS A 201 -7.83 -20.24 -23.40
C LYS A 201 -7.43 -20.83 -24.75
N PHE A 202 -7.33 -19.98 -25.77
CA PHE A 202 -6.80 -20.30 -27.09
C PHE A 202 -5.44 -21.00 -27.05
N PHE A 203 -4.47 -20.51 -26.25
CA PHE A 203 -3.14 -21.13 -26.21
C PHE A 203 -3.06 -22.38 -25.31
N GLU A 204 -4.03 -22.59 -24.42
CA GLU A 204 -4.09 -23.80 -23.58
C GLU A 204 -4.35 -25.05 -24.43
N VAL A 205 -5.06 -24.92 -25.56
CA VAL A 205 -5.34 -26.02 -26.50
C VAL A 205 -4.05 -26.58 -27.13
N PHE A 206 -2.98 -25.77 -27.22
CA PHE A 206 -1.72 -26.19 -27.83
C PHE A 206 -0.74 -26.84 -26.84
N GLN A 207 -0.98 -26.76 -25.53
CA GLN A 207 -0.05 -27.26 -24.51
C GLN A 207 0.09 -28.79 -24.51
N GLY A 208 -0.86 -29.52 -25.10
CA GLY A 208 -0.82 -30.98 -25.24
C GLY A 208 -0.30 -31.48 -26.58
N LEU A 209 0.09 -30.59 -27.50
CA LEU A 209 0.53 -30.98 -28.84
C LEU A 209 2.03 -31.31 -28.88
N SER A 210 2.39 -32.27 -29.74
CA SER A 210 3.80 -32.58 -29.98
C SER A 210 4.50 -31.44 -30.73
N GLU A 211 5.83 -31.39 -30.64
CA GLU A 211 6.60 -30.35 -31.35
C GLU A 211 6.38 -30.38 -32.87
N SER A 212 6.16 -31.58 -33.44
CA SER A 212 5.81 -31.74 -34.86
C SER A 212 4.46 -31.11 -35.20
N ASP A 213 3.47 -31.23 -34.31
CA ASP A 213 2.13 -30.68 -34.53
C ASP A 213 2.12 -29.16 -34.35
N LEU A 214 2.90 -28.65 -33.38
CA LEU A 214 3.08 -27.21 -33.18
C LEU A 214 3.67 -26.53 -34.42
N ARG A 215 4.64 -27.16 -35.09
CA ARG A 215 5.26 -26.62 -36.31
C ARG A 215 4.31 -26.55 -37.52
N ARG A 216 3.22 -27.33 -37.51
CA ARG A 216 2.21 -27.34 -38.58
C ARG A 216 1.13 -26.26 -38.38
N ILE A 217 1.01 -25.71 -37.18
CA ILE A 217 0.04 -24.66 -36.88
C ILE A 217 0.59 -23.33 -37.38
N GLN A 218 -0.13 -22.72 -38.34
CA GLN A 218 0.12 -21.37 -38.80
C GLN A 218 -1.01 -20.46 -38.32
N ILE A 219 -0.67 -19.44 -37.53
CA ILE A 219 -1.63 -18.48 -37.00
C ILE A 219 -1.40 -17.15 -37.72
N PRO A 220 -2.39 -16.65 -38.47
CA PRO A 220 -2.33 -15.33 -39.08
C PRO A 220 -1.96 -14.23 -38.07
N PHE A 221 -1.07 -13.32 -38.48
CA PHE A 221 -0.49 -12.30 -37.61
C PHE A 221 -1.53 -11.33 -37.04
N ASP A 222 -2.56 -11.01 -37.81
CA ASP A 222 -3.69 -10.19 -37.40
C ASP A 222 -4.49 -10.80 -36.24
N ILE A 223 -4.62 -12.13 -36.21
CA ILE A 223 -5.26 -12.86 -35.11
C ILE A 223 -4.40 -12.76 -33.84
N ILE A 224 -3.09 -12.92 -33.96
CA ILE A 224 -2.14 -12.74 -32.84
C ILE A 224 -2.27 -11.32 -32.28
N MET A 225 -2.34 -10.32 -33.17
CA MET A 225 -2.43 -8.92 -32.76
C MET A 225 -3.75 -8.59 -32.06
N LYS A 226 -4.88 -9.13 -32.53
CA LYS A 226 -6.17 -8.98 -31.85
C LYS A 226 -6.23 -9.68 -30.50
N LEU A 227 -5.55 -10.82 -30.34
CA LEU A 227 -5.46 -11.53 -29.06
C LEU A 227 -4.56 -10.82 -28.04
N ALA A 228 -3.57 -10.05 -28.49
CA ALA A 228 -2.65 -9.29 -27.63
C ALA A 228 -3.23 -7.95 -27.12
N GLN A 229 -4.28 -7.43 -27.75
CA GLN A 229 -4.92 -6.16 -27.42
C GLN A 229 -6.15 -6.29 -26.47
N LYS A 230 -6.47 -7.51 -26.03
CA LYS A 230 -7.52 -7.81 -25.05
C LYS A 230 -6.90 -8.28 -23.74
#